data_AF-A0A3D5WLX3-F1
#
_entry.id   AF-A0A3D5WLX3-F1
#
_cell.length_a   1.000
_cell.length_b   1.000
_cell.length_c   1.000
_cell.angle_alpha   90.00
_cell.angle_beta   90.00
_cell.angle_gamma   90.00
#
_symmetry.space_group_name_H-M   'P 1'
#
loop_
_entity.id
_entity.type
_entity.pdbx_description
1 polymer ?
#
loop_
_entity_poly.entity_id
_entity_poly.type
_entity_poly.pdbx_seq_one_letter_code
_entity_poly.pdbx_strand_id
1 'polypeptide(L)'
;MSDASTLRILENHVKSGKIKVVLSDIVVQESKRHIAARAKEVCGIVNIARNSALKVYNEHLISSIGMNEMFRIVESEDDIIAKEEKVFDDFLCAIDAEILGTDLIDINSVLSDYFGAKPPFEESGKKKSEFPDAFIAQQIRNRFGETETVVIVSNDKGFIRACRESENHLFFNSLGALYNAISKEDAAYDDTIAVIKELQLRISAAVKEYIKGNENIDVHGLSYDKDGIESGYDYSEVYLHSISDVTFSVHSVDEISENISLVTLSCKADISADCYYEDYANAPWNPEEKECVFVDTIQMREEHKARFGCRIEIDREAKTFKVFPFTVILGGDSRRNRYEVEEHPGEDDEEEIRDMDREALGFQPLGSYESYLEDNLTDSSFYTDIIAKFEIINGLYRKYDDCCISFDELLTELNAANPKETIKLIYERLLEVSDIPRIANVENITDSEVEEIQAWANAQYERASEIADIDTLPNVIAFGETITIRGVDGSEASLSIGDNQISPDDGSEEIIDIYFSNGNGNTTSGYIKLTVGYLRFDEDGGAEDGLSDDVEYEYNDILKELDRFIDVQNCEVEKDIKIAEIISDIINAGIDNT
;
A
#
# COMPACT_ATOMS: atom_id res chain seq x y z
N MET A 1 -20.43 10.58 0.19
CA MET A 1 -19.11 11.09 -0.24
C MET A 1 -18.07 10.49 0.67
N SER A 2 -16.93 10.01 0.16
CA SER A 2 -15.86 9.49 1.02
C SER A 2 -15.28 10.60 1.90
N ASP A 3 -14.85 10.24 3.11
CA ASP A 3 -14.34 11.20 4.11
C ASP A 3 -13.10 11.98 3.63
N ALA A 4 -12.38 11.46 2.63
CA ALA A 4 -11.21 12.10 2.03
C ALA A 4 -11.47 12.72 0.65
N SER A 5 -12.73 12.95 0.23
CA SER A 5 -13.00 13.55 -1.09
C SER A 5 -12.70 15.06 -1.12
N THR A 6 -12.30 15.58 -2.29
CA THR A 6 -11.96 17.00 -2.49
C THR A 6 -13.11 17.96 -2.12
N LEU A 7 -14.35 17.52 -2.28
CA LEU A 7 -15.55 18.28 -1.91
C LEU A 7 -15.88 18.22 -0.41
N ARG A 8 -15.57 17.11 0.27
CA ARG A 8 -15.65 17.03 1.74
C ARG A 8 -14.66 18.00 2.41
N ILE A 9 -13.47 18.14 1.84
CA ILE A 9 -12.48 19.14 2.30
C ILE A 9 -13.01 20.57 2.12
N LEU A 10 -13.74 20.85 1.04
CA LEU A 10 -14.41 22.15 0.85
C LEU A 10 -15.39 22.43 2.00
N GLU A 11 -16.20 21.43 2.34
CA GLU A 11 -17.16 21.49 3.46
C GLU A 11 -16.45 21.77 4.79
N ASN A 12 -15.29 21.16 5.05
CA ASN A 12 -14.50 21.41 6.26
C ASN A 12 -13.95 22.84 6.33
N HIS A 13 -13.44 23.37 5.21
CA HIS A 13 -12.98 24.78 5.13
C HIS A 13 -14.13 25.78 5.31
N VAL A 14 -15.34 25.44 4.85
CA VAL A 14 -16.54 26.25 5.12
C VAL A 14 -16.91 26.20 6.60
N LYS A 15 -17.00 25.00 7.19
CA LYS A 15 -17.39 24.81 8.60
C LYS A 15 -16.42 25.46 9.57
N SER A 16 -15.12 25.48 9.25
CA SER A 16 -14.10 26.20 10.02
C SER A 16 -14.13 27.72 9.81
N GLY A 17 -14.98 28.23 8.92
CA GLY A 17 -15.14 29.65 8.63
C GLY A 17 -14.01 30.26 7.79
N LYS A 18 -13.17 29.44 7.17
CA LYS A 18 -12.04 29.90 6.33
C LYS A 18 -12.50 30.40 4.97
N ILE A 19 -13.57 29.82 4.42
CA ILE A 19 -14.13 30.21 3.12
C ILE A 19 -15.65 30.28 3.15
N LYS A 20 -16.23 31.07 2.25
CA LYS A 20 -17.66 31.06 1.92
C LYS A 20 -17.82 30.73 0.44
N VAL A 21 -18.72 29.80 0.12
CA VAL A 21 -18.93 29.35 -1.27
C VAL A 21 -20.04 30.16 -1.92
N VAL A 22 -19.78 30.63 -3.14
CA VAL A 22 -20.77 31.31 -3.99
C VAL A 22 -20.80 30.61 -5.34
N LEU A 23 -22.00 30.25 -5.81
CA LEU A 23 -22.21 29.55 -7.08
C LEU A 23 -23.27 30.28 -7.91
N SER A 24 -23.18 30.18 -9.22
CA SER A 24 -24.28 30.58 -10.11
C SER A 24 -25.32 29.47 -10.19
N ASP A 25 -26.61 29.84 -10.26
CA ASP A 25 -27.69 28.88 -10.57
C ASP A 25 -27.42 28.13 -11.89
N ILE A 26 -26.73 28.75 -12.85
CA ILE A 26 -26.32 28.10 -14.11
C ILE A 26 -25.46 26.85 -13.81
N VAL A 27 -24.48 26.98 -12.91
CA VAL A 27 -23.58 25.88 -12.51
C VAL A 27 -24.36 24.78 -11.77
N VAL A 28 -25.32 25.15 -10.92
CA VAL A 28 -26.20 24.22 -10.21
C VAL A 28 -27.02 23.38 -11.19
N GLN A 29 -27.68 24.03 -12.15
CA GLN A 29 -28.51 23.33 -13.16
C GLN A 29 -27.65 22.44 -14.07
N GLU A 30 -26.47 22.90 -14.47
CA GLU A 30 -25.54 22.11 -15.29
C GLU A 30 -25.01 20.89 -14.52
N SER A 31 -24.69 21.04 -13.24
CA SER A 31 -24.28 19.93 -12.37
C SER A 31 -25.38 18.87 -12.25
N LYS A 32 -26.63 19.28 -12.01
CA LYS A 32 -27.78 18.34 -11.95
C LYS A 32 -27.98 17.61 -13.27
N ARG A 33 -27.88 18.31 -14.40
CA ARG A 33 -27.94 17.69 -15.73
C ARG A 33 -26.84 16.63 -15.92
N HIS A 34 -25.61 16.90 -15.49
CA HIS A 34 -24.50 15.95 -15.58
C HIS A 34 -24.70 14.74 -14.65
N ILE A 35 -25.15 14.96 -13.41
CA ILE A 35 -25.51 13.89 -12.46
C ILE A 35 -26.57 12.97 -13.09
N ALA A 36 -27.63 13.56 -13.64
CA ALA A 36 -28.69 12.81 -14.31
C ALA A 36 -28.16 12.01 -15.50
N ALA A 37 -27.28 12.59 -16.33
CA ALA A 37 -26.68 11.90 -17.47
C ALA A 37 -25.81 10.70 -17.04
N ARG A 38 -25.00 10.85 -15.98
CA ARG A 38 -24.18 9.76 -15.44
C ARG A 38 -25.02 8.65 -14.80
N ALA A 39 -26.07 9.02 -14.05
CA ALA A 39 -27.01 8.04 -13.50
C ALA A 39 -27.65 7.21 -14.63
N LYS A 40 -28.07 7.84 -15.73
CA LYS A 40 -28.60 7.15 -16.93
C LYS A 40 -27.59 6.17 -17.53
N GLU A 41 -26.34 6.58 -17.65
CA GLU A 41 -25.25 5.76 -18.19
C GLU A 41 -25.04 4.49 -17.35
N VAL A 42 -24.95 4.64 -16.02
CA VAL A 42 -24.82 3.50 -15.09
C VAL A 42 -26.05 2.59 -15.17
N CYS A 43 -27.26 3.15 -15.17
CA CYS A 43 -28.49 2.37 -15.37
C CYS A 43 -28.45 1.58 -16.68
N GLY A 44 -27.93 2.17 -17.76
CA GLY A 44 -27.72 1.51 -19.05
C GLY A 44 -26.81 0.29 -18.93
N ILE A 45 -25.65 0.45 -18.29
CA ILE A 45 -24.67 -0.63 -18.05
C ILE A 45 -25.30 -1.76 -17.24
N VAL A 46 -25.95 -1.45 -16.12
CA VAL A 46 -26.61 -2.44 -15.27
C VAL A 46 -27.71 -3.19 -16.02
N ASN A 47 -28.49 -2.51 -16.86
CA ASN A 47 -29.51 -3.14 -17.68
C ASN A 47 -28.91 -4.07 -18.74
N ILE A 48 -27.80 -3.70 -19.37
CA ILE A 48 -27.08 -4.56 -20.31
C ILE A 48 -26.55 -5.80 -19.58
N ALA A 49 -25.86 -5.62 -18.45
CA ALA A 49 -25.34 -6.72 -17.64
C ALA A 49 -26.45 -7.67 -17.17
N ARG A 50 -27.59 -7.14 -16.70
CA ARG A 50 -28.77 -7.92 -16.33
C ARG A 50 -29.28 -8.76 -17.48
N ASN A 51 -29.46 -8.15 -18.65
CA ASN A 51 -29.96 -8.83 -19.84
C ASN A 51 -28.98 -9.91 -20.33
N SER A 52 -27.68 -9.67 -20.25
CA SER A 52 -26.65 -10.67 -20.60
C SER A 52 -26.65 -11.84 -19.62
N ALA A 53 -26.70 -11.58 -18.32
CA ALA A 53 -26.76 -12.64 -17.31
C ALA A 53 -28.02 -13.51 -17.46
N LEU A 54 -29.17 -12.90 -17.74
CA LEU A 54 -30.44 -13.60 -17.97
C LEU A 54 -30.45 -14.49 -19.23
N LYS A 55 -29.53 -14.30 -20.18
CA LYS A 55 -29.35 -15.20 -21.33
C LYS A 55 -28.65 -16.50 -20.93
N VAL A 56 -27.76 -16.45 -19.94
CA VAL A 56 -26.96 -17.61 -19.49
C VAL A 56 -27.70 -18.39 -18.41
N TYR A 57 -28.28 -17.69 -17.42
CA TYR A 57 -28.97 -18.29 -16.30
C TYR A 57 -30.33 -17.64 -16.07
N ASN A 58 -31.27 -18.41 -15.51
CA ASN A 58 -32.54 -17.83 -15.06
C ASN A 58 -32.36 -17.01 -13.77
N GLU A 59 -33.31 -16.13 -13.50
CA GLU A 59 -33.27 -15.18 -12.37
C GLU A 59 -33.09 -15.87 -11.00
N HIS A 60 -33.62 -17.10 -10.85
CA HIS A 60 -33.46 -17.88 -9.62
C HIS A 60 -32.01 -18.35 -9.41
N LEU A 61 -31.32 -18.77 -10.47
CA LEU A 61 -29.92 -19.19 -10.40
C LEU A 61 -28.99 -18.01 -10.17
N ILE A 62 -29.22 -16.89 -10.85
CA ILE A 62 -28.52 -15.62 -10.60
C ILE A 62 -28.69 -15.20 -9.14
N SER A 63 -29.88 -15.38 -8.59
CA SER A 63 -30.13 -15.09 -7.18
C SER A 63 -29.43 -16.04 -6.21
N SER A 64 -29.24 -17.30 -6.59
CA SER A 64 -28.57 -18.28 -5.74
C SER A 64 -27.05 -18.07 -5.62
N ILE A 65 -26.42 -17.44 -6.62
CA ILE A 65 -25.00 -17.08 -6.60
C ILE A 65 -24.73 -15.69 -6.01
N GLY A 66 -25.75 -15.05 -5.41
CA GLY A 66 -25.58 -13.76 -4.72
C GLY A 66 -25.54 -12.52 -5.61
N MET A 67 -25.74 -12.64 -6.93
CA MET A 67 -25.69 -11.51 -7.87
C MET A 67 -27.01 -10.75 -8.03
N ASN A 68 -28.07 -11.14 -7.30
CA ASN A 68 -29.39 -10.47 -7.41
C ASN A 68 -29.37 -9.02 -6.94
N GLU A 69 -28.54 -8.70 -5.94
CA GLU A 69 -28.52 -7.37 -5.34
C GLU A 69 -28.02 -6.29 -6.31
N MET A 70 -27.11 -6.62 -7.25
CA MET A 70 -26.72 -5.70 -8.34
C MET A 70 -27.88 -5.38 -9.30
N PHE A 71 -28.81 -6.32 -9.49
CA PHE A 71 -29.94 -6.16 -10.43
C PHE A 71 -31.21 -5.58 -9.77
N ARG A 72 -31.27 -5.56 -8.44
CA ARG A 72 -32.34 -4.92 -7.65
C ARG A 72 -32.25 -3.40 -7.57
N ILE A 73 -31.08 -2.82 -7.89
CA ILE A 73 -30.80 -1.38 -7.73
C ILE A 73 -31.65 -0.49 -8.66
N VAL A 74 -32.23 -1.02 -9.73
CA VAL A 74 -32.96 -0.24 -10.74
C VAL A 74 -34.46 -0.50 -10.65
N GLU A 75 -35.15 0.02 -9.62
CA GLU A 75 -36.62 0.04 -9.61
C GLU A 75 -37.19 1.18 -10.49
N SER A 76 -36.46 2.29 -10.64
CA SER A 76 -36.77 3.38 -11.58
C SER A 76 -35.54 4.28 -11.81
N GLU A 77 -35.25 4.61 -13.07
CA GLU A 77 -34.18 5.55 -13.44
C GLU A 77 -34.40 6.94 -12.81
N ASP A 78 -35.64 7.42 -12.81
CA ASP A 78 -35.99 8.74 -12.27
C ASP A 78 -35.80 8.81 -10.74
N ASP A 79 -36.00 7.71 -10.02
CA ASP A 79 -35.81 7.66 -8.56
C ASP A 79 -34.32 7.73 -8.19
N ILE A 80 -33.46 7.11 -9.00
CA ILE A 80 -32.00 7.20 -8.84
C ILE A 80 -31.53 8.63 -9.10
N ILE A 81 -32.00 9.25 -10.20
CA ILE A 81 -31.68 10.65 -10.51
C ILE A 81 -32.11 11.57 -9.37
N ALA A 82 -33.36 11.43 -8.88
CA ALA A 82 -33.87 12.24 -7.78
C ALA A 82 -33.06 12.05 -6.48
N LYS A 83 -32.60 10.83 -6.20
CA LYS A 83 -31.76 10.53 -5.04
C LYS A 83 -30.39 11.20 -5.15
N GLU A 84 -29.73 11.10 -6.31
CA GLU A 84 -28.41 11.72 -6.52
C GLU A 84 -28.49 13.25 -6.56
N GLU A 85 -29.54 13.81 -7.18
CA GLU A 85 -29.79 15.26 -7.13
C GLU A 85 -30.02 15.74 -5.69
N LYS A 86 -30.71 14.95 -4.86
CA LYS A 86 -30.89 15.26 -3.44
C LYS A 86 -29.55 15.22 -2.69
N VAL A 87 -28.66 14.26 -2.96
CA VAL A 87 -27.31 14.23 -2.37
C VAL A 87 -26.53 15.50 -2.72
N PHE A 88 -26.65 15.97 -3.95
CA PHE A 88 -26.03 17.24 -4.37
C PHE A 88 -26.67 18.45 -3.67
N ASP A 89 -28.00 18.50 -3.55
CA ASP A 89 -28.69 19.57 -2.83
C ASP A 89 -28.33 19.59 -1.33
N ASP A 90 -28.23 18.42 -0.70
CA ASP A 90 -27.78 18.27 0.70
C ASP A 90 -26.33 18.76 0.86
N PHE A 91 -25.45 18.51 -0.13
CA PHE A 91 -24.09 19.06 -0.15
C PHE A 91 -24.08 20.58 -0.26
N LEU A 92 -24.88 21.17 -1.15
CA LEU A 92 -25.00 22.63 -1.29
C LEU A 92 -25.48 23.29 0.02
N CYS A 93 -26.38 22.62 0.74
CA CYS A 93 -26.81 23.05 2.06
C CYS A 93 -25.70 22.93 3.11
N ALA A 94 -24.92 21.85 3.08
CA ALA A 94 -23.83 21.60 4.03
C ALA A 94 -22.69 22.62 3.93
N ILE A 95 -22.45 23.17 2.74
CA ILE A 95 -21.44 24.20 2.48
C ILE A 95 -22.00 25.64 2.53
N ASP A 96 -23.25 25.82 2.97
CA ASP A 96 -23.93 27.13 3.04
C ASP A 96 -23.74 27.97 1.76
N ALA A 97 -23.92 27.34 0.59
CA ALA A 97 -23.64 27.98 -0.69
C ALA A 97 -24.61 29.14 -0.98
N GLU A 98 -24.04 30.32 -1.27
CA GLU A 98 -24.82 31.44 -1.81
C GLU A 98 -25.06 31.23 -3.31
N ILE A 99 -26.31 31.02 -3.72
CA ILE A 99 -26.67 30.80 -5.13
C ILE A 99 -27.09 32.12 -5.78
N LEU A 100 -26.34 32.55 -6.79
CA LEU A 100 -26.61 33.76 -7.57
C LEU A 100 -27.64 33.47 -8.66
N GLY A 101 -28.76 34.19 -8.57
CA GLY A 101 -29.83 34.16 -9.56
C GLY A 101 -29.51 34.95 -10.83
N THR A 102 -30.45 34.96 -11.75
CA THR A 102 -30.32 35.62 -13.06
C THR A 102 -30.51 37.14 -13.00
N ASP A 103 -30.89 37.69 -11.85
CA ASP A 103 -31.10 39.12 -11.60
C ASP A 103 -29.82 39.96 -11.76
N LEU A 104 -28.65 39.33 -11.60
CA LEU A 104 -27.34 39.97 -11.77
C LEU A 104 -26.83 39.92 -13.22
N ILE A 105 -27.62 39.39 -14.16
CA ILE A 105 -27.23 39.24 -15.57
C ILE A 105 -27.84 40.36 -16.42
N ASP A 106 -27.00 41.13 -17.10
CA ASP A 106 -27.41 42.05 -18.17
C ASP A 106 -27.12 41.43 -19.54
N ILE A 107 -28.18 40.92 -20.15
CA ILE A 107 -28.18 40.29 -21.47
C ILE A 107 -27.59 41.21 -22.53
N ASN A 108 -27.85 42.52 -22.49
CA ASN A 108 -27.35 43.43 -23.52
C ASN A 108 -25.83 43.56 -23.46
N SER A 109 -25.26 43.61 -22.25
CA SER A 109 -23.82 43.62 -22.06
C SER A 109 -23.18 42.31 -22.52
N VAL A 110 -23.78 41.14 -22.25
CA VAL A 110 -23.27 39.85 -22.72
C VAL A 110 -23.30 39.75 -24.24
N LEU A 111 -24.37 40.22 -24.88
CA LEU A 111 -24.46 40.28 -26.34
C LEU A 111 -23.41 41.23 -26.93
N SER A 112 -23.14 42.35 -26.28
CA SER A 112 -22.07 43.26 -26.70
C SER A 112 -20.69 42.60 -26.61
N ASP A 113 -20.45 41.79 -25.59
CA ASP A 113 -19.18 41.07 -25.42
C ASP A 113 -19.05 39.94 -26.48
N TYR A 114 -20.15 39.25 -26.80
CA TYR A 114 -20.22 38.25 -27.88
C TYR A 114 -19.87 38.84 -29.26
N PHE A 115 -20.57 39.91 -29.68
CA PHE A 115 -20.30 40.53 -30.98
C PHE A 115 -18.95 41.24 -31.03
N GLY A 116 -18.42 41.64 -29.88
CA GLY A 116 -17.10 42.24 -29.75
C GLY A 116 -15.95 41.25 -29.62
N ALA A 117 -16.22 39.93 -29.66
CA ALA A 117 -15.24 38.87 -29.42
C ALA A 117 -14.40 39.09 -28.15
N LYS A 118 -15.06 39.54 -27.08
CA LYS A 118 -14.42 39.74 -25.77
C LYS A 118 -14.52 38.46 -24.93
N PRO A 119 -13.53 38.19 -24.06
CA PRO A 119 -13.56 37.03 -23.18
C PRO A 119 -14.90 36.92 -22.41
N PRO A 120 -15.51 35.73 -22.36
CA PRO A 120 -14.93 34.42 -22.69
C PRO A 120 -15.04 34.04 -24.19
N PHE A 121 -15.67 34.87 -25.02
CA PHE A 121 -15.84 34.61 -26.45
C PHE A 121 -14.55 34.80 -27.25
N GLU A 122 -14.37 34.01 -28.31
CA GLU A 122 -13.26 34.11 -29.28
C GLU A 122 -13.79 34.27 -30.73
N GLU A 123 -12.97 34.79 -31.65
CA GLU A 123 -13.39 35.11 -33.04
C GLU A 123 -13.84 33.88 -33.85
N SER A 124 -13.35 32.68 -33.55
CA SER A 124 -13.71 31.45 -34.23
C SER A 124 -13.55 30.21 -33.35
N GLY A 125 -14.26 29.12 -33.69
CA GLY A 125 -14.19 27.84 -32.98
C GLY A 125 -15.31 27.59 -31.98
N LYS A 126 -15.17 26.53 -31.16
CA LYS A 126 -16.15 26.13 -30.13
C LYS A 126 -16.42 27.23 -29.11
N LYS A 127 -15.41 28.07 -28.84
CA LYS A 127 -15.47 29.20 -27.90
C LYS A 127 -16.31 30.40 -28.36
N LYS A 128 -16.92 30.32 -29.54
CA LYS A 128 -17.96 31.28 -29.95
C LYS A 128 -19.27 31.07 -29.17
N SER A 129 -19.46 29.92 -28.51
CA SER A 129 -20.70 29.54 -27.85
C SER A 129 -20.65 29.61 -26.30
N GLU A 130 -19.68 30.31 -25.72
CA GLU A 130 -19.42 30.38 -24.25
C GLU A 130 -20.37 31.34 -23.50
N PHE A 131 -21.67 31.24 -23.76
CA PHE A 131 -22.67 32.04 -23.06
C PHE A 131 -22.76 31.74 -21.57
N PRO A 132 -22.73 30.47 -21.10
CA PRO A 132 -22.74 30.15 -19.66
C PRO A 132 -21.61 30.87 -18.92
N ASP A 133 -20.37 30.75 -19.40
CA ASP A 133 -19.21 31.42 -18.84
C ASP A 133 -19.36 32.94 -18.82
N ALA A 134 -19.91 33.53 -19.88
CA ALA A 134 -20.10 34.98 -19.96
C ALA A 134 -21.12 35.47 -18.93
N PHE A 135 -22.19 34.71 -18.72
CA PHE A 135 -23.20 34.98 -17.69
C PHE A 135 -22.60 34.87 -16.29
N ILE A 136 -21.89 33.77 -15.99
CA ILE A 136 -21.27 33.55 -14.68
C ILE A 136 -20.24 34.64 -14.37
N ALA A 137 -19.37 34.96 -15.33
CA ALA A 137 -18.38 36.02 -15.17
C ALA A 137 -19.04 37.39 -14.91
N GLN A 138 -20.18 37.67 -15.54
CA GLN A 138 -20.93 38.90 -15.27
C GLN A 138 -21.58 38.90 -13.89
N GLN A 139 -22.14 37.77 -13.44
CA GLN A 139 -22.70 37.64 -12.10
C GLN A 139 -21.63 37.90 -11.03
N ILE A 140 -20.42 37.35 -11.20
CA ILE A 140 -19.28 37.60 -10.30
C ILE A 140 -18.96 39.10 -10.25
N ARG A 141 -18.76 39.74 -11.40
CA ARG A 141 -18.43 41.17 -11.49
C ARG A 141 -19.49 42.10 -10.89
N ASN A 142 -20.76 41.70 -10.96
CA ASN A 142 -21.87 42.51 -10.45
C ASN A 142 -22.14 42.26 -8.97
N ARG A 143 -21.87 41.03 -8.47
CA ARG A 143 -22.06 40.64 -7.07
C ARG A 143 -20.96 41.19 -6.17
N PHE A 144 -19.72 41.16 -6.63
CA PHE A 144 -18.57 41.52 -5.83
C PHE A 144 -18.02 42.87 -6.26
N GLY A 145 -18.00 43.81 -5.31
CA GLY A 145 -17.31 45.10 -5.46
C GLY A 145 -15.82 44.95 -5.22
N GLU A 146 -15.17 46.02 -4.74
CA GLU A 146 -13.72 46.05 -4.49
C GLU A 146 -13.34 45.68 -3.05
N THR A 147 -14.31 45.47 -2.16
CA THR A 147 -14.09 45.34 -0.71
C THR A 147 -13.91 43.92 -0.21
N GLU A 148 -14.50 42.94 -0.88
CA GLU A 148 -14.44 41.52 -0.50
C GLU A 148 -13.36 40.82 -1.31
N THR A 149 -12.51 40.01 -0.67
CA THR A 149 -11.57 39.14 -1.38
C THR A 149 -12.36 38.01 -2.03
N VAL A 150 -12.28 37.91 -3.36
CA VAL A 150 -12.98 36.89 -4.15
C VAL A 150 -11.99 35.88 -4.67
N VAL A 151 -12.21 34.61 -4.36
CA VAL A 151 -11.41 33.51 -4.89
C VAL A 151 -12.15 32.88 -6.05
N ILE A 152 -11.51 32.84 -7.23
CA ILE A 152 -12.05 32.25 -8.45
C ILE A 152 -11.19 31.03 -8.80
N VAL A 153 -11.80 29.85 -8.75
CA VAL A 153 -11.12 28.58 -9.05
C VAL A 153 -11.54 28.11 -10.45
N SER A 154 -10.64 28.21 -11.42
CA SER A 154 -10.86 27.72 -12.79
C SER A 154 -9.54 27.48 -13.50
N ASN A 155 -9.49 26.47 -14.36
CA ASN A 155 -8.37 26.25 -15.28
C ASN A 155 -8.62 26.90 -16.67
N ASP A 156 -9.83 27.43 -16.91
CA ASP A 156 -10.19 28.08 -18.18
C ASP A 156 -9.68 29.52 -18.21
N LYS A 157 -8.69 29.77 -19.07
CA LYS A 157 -8.09 31.09 -19.26
C LYS A 157 -9.05 32.12 -19.86
N GLY A 158 -10.01 31.69 -20.68
CA GLY A 158 -11.06 32.54 -21.24
C GLY A 158 -12.02 33.01 -20.16
N PHE A 159 -12.49 32.09 -19.31
CA PHE A 159 -13.33 32.41 -18.16
C PHE A 159 -12.62 33.34 -17.17
N ILE A 160 -11.37 33.03 -16.79
CA ILE A 160 -10.56 33.90 -15.90
C ILE A 160 -10.49 35.33 -16.45
N ARG A 161 -10.19 35.49 -17.74
CA ARG A 161 -10.15 36.81 -18.39
C ARG A 161 -11.51 37.50 -18.38
N ALA A 162 -12.60 36.75 -18.52
CA ALA A 162 -13.96 37.29 -18.49
C ALA A 162 -14.32 37.87 -17.11
N CYS A 163 -13.83 37.26 -16.02
CA CYS A 163 -14.06 37.75 -14.66
C CYS A 163 -13.40 39.11 -14.39
N ARG A 164 -12.43 39.51 -15.22
CA ARG A 164 -11.57 40.71 -15.09
C ARG A 164 -10.69 40.66 -13.83
N GLU A 165 -9.42 40.99 -13.99
CA GLU A 165 -8.50 41.13 -12.86
C GLU A 165 -8.83 42.41 -12.09
N SER A 166 -8.99 42.28 -10.77
CA SER A 166 -9.05 43.37 -9.81
C SER A 166 -8.15 43.01 -8.62
N GLU A 167 -7.74 44.00 -7.83
CA GLU A 167 -6.82 43.76 -6.69
C GLU A 167 -7.39 42.80 -5.64
N ASN A 168 -8.72 42.68 -5.56
CA ASN A 168 -9.43 41.78 -4.66
C ASN A 168 -9.76 40.40 -5.26
N HIS A 169 -9.41 40.13 -6.52
CA HIS A 169 -9.62 38.82 -7.16
C HIS A 169 -8.36 37.95 -7.08
N LEU A 170 -8.49 36.77 -6.47
CA LEU A 170 -7.46 35.74 -6.42
C LEU A 170 -7.85 34.57 -7.31
N PHE A 171 -6.94 34.13 -8.18
CA PHE A 171 -7.20 33.07 -9.14
C PHE A 171 -6.40 31.81 -8.81
N PHE A 172 -7.08 30.66 -8.78
CA PHE A 172 -6.45 29.34 -8.61
C PHE A 172 -6.89 28.42 -9.74
N ASN A 173 -5.99 27.53 -10.17
CA ASN A 173 -6.26 26.58 -11.25
C ASN A 173 -6.92 25.28 -10.76
N SER A 174 -6.99 25.05 -9.45
CA SER A 174 -7.63 23.88 -8.84
C SER A 174 -8.01 24.15 -7.38
N LEU A 175 -8.90 23.32 -6.83
CA LEU A 175 -9.24 23.34 -5.41
C LEU A 175 -8.02 22.98 -4.54
N GLY A 176 -7.19 22.03 -4.96
CA GLY A 176 -5.94 21.70 -4.24
C GLY A 176 -4.99 22.89 -4.13
N ALA A 177 -4.89 23.72 -5.17
CA ALA A 177 -4.08 24.95 -5.12
C ALA A 177 -4.65 25.97 -4.12
N LEU A 178 -5.97 26.11 -4.05
CA LEU A 178 -6.65 26.93 -3.03
C LEU A 178 -6.39 26.39 -1.63
N TYR A 179 -6.63 25.10 -1.40
CA TYR A 179 -6.44 24.47 -0.09
C TYR A 179 -5.01 24.60 0.40
N ASN A 180 -4.03 24.37 -0.48
CA ASN A 180 -2.63 24.57 -0.15
C ASN A 180 -2.30 26.02 0.23
N ALA A 181 -2.92 27.00 -0.42
CA ALA A 181 -2.73 28.41 -0.08
C ALA A 181 -3.32 28.74 1.30
N ILE A 182 -4.51 28.21 1.62
CA ILE A 182 -5.13 28.34 2.93
C ILE A 182 -4.26 27.67 4.00
N SER A 183 -3.78 26.45 3.75
CA SER A 183 -2.97 25.68 4.71
C SER A 183 -1.60 26.30 4.97
N LYS A 184 -1.03 27.06 4.03
CA LYS A 184 0.25 27.76 4.22
C LYS A 184 0.20 28.87 5.27
N GLU A 185 -0.99 29.35 5.62
CA GLU A 185 -1.15 30.32 6.70
C GLU A 185 -1.14 29.65 8.09
N ASP A 186 -1.20 28.31 8.14
CA ASP A 186 -1.14 27.53 9.36
C ASP A 186 0.31 27.32 9.82
N ALA A 187 0.55 27.49 11.13
CA ALA A 187 1.89 27.33 11.72
C ALA A 187 2.43 25.89 11.61
N ALA A 188 1.54 24.89 11.48
CA ALA A 188 1.93 23.49 11.35
C ALA A 188 2.24 23.05 9.91
N TYR A 189 2.14 23.94 8.92
CA TYR A 189 2.41 23.61 7.51
C TYR A 189 3.85 23.11 7.31
N ASP A 190 4.84 23.86 7.83
CA ASP A 190 6.25 23.50 7.67
C ASP A 190 6.60 22.18 8.39
N ASP A 191 5.92 21.90 9.51
CA ASP A 191 6.03 20.63 10.23
C ASP A 191 5.46 19.47 9.42
N THR A 192 4.27 19.62 8.82
CA THR A 192 3.72 18.63 7.87
C THR A 192 4.71 18.30 6.76
N ILE A 193 5.33 19.32 6.14
CA ILE A 193 6.32 19.11 5.07
C ILE A 193 7.58 18.41 5.59
N ALA A 194 8.03 18.73 6.81
CA ALA A 194 9.19 18.08 7.44
C ALA A 194 8.92 16.60 7.72
N VAL A 195 7.76 16.26 8.29
CA VAL A 195 7.34 14.89 8.57
C VAL A 195 7.21 14.07 7.27
N ILE A 196 6.64 14.64 6.20
CA ILE A 196 6.59 13.97 4.88
C ILE A 196 7.99 13.63 4.38
N LYS A 197 8.93 14.56 4.54
CA LYS A 197 10.31 14.37 4.09
C LYS A 197 11.02 13.27 4.90
N GLU A 198 10.75 13.18 6.20
CA GLU A 198 11.25 12.11 7.07
C GLU A 198 10.67 10.75 6.68
N LEU A 199 9.37 10.69 6.35
CA LEU A 199 8.65 9.47 5.99
C LEU A 199 8.74 9.11 4.50
N GLN A 200 9.54 9.83 3.71
CA GLN A 200 9.53 9.76 2.25
C GLN A 200 9.68 8.33 1.71
N LEU A 201 10.66 7.57 2.21
CA LEU A 201 10.91 6.20 1.76
C LEU A 201 9.74 5.26 2.09
N ARG A 202 9.17 5.39 3.31
CA ARG A 202 8.02 4.58 3.76
C ARG A 202 6.77 4.88 2.95
N ILE A 203 6.51 6.17 2.66
CA ILE A 203 5.38 6.60 1.83
C ILE A 203 5.54 6.05 0.40
N SER A 204 6.72 6.20 -0.21
CA SER A 204 7.00 5.66 -1.55
C SER A 204 6.77 4.15 -1.63
N ALA A 205 7.28 3.38 -0.65
CA ALA A 205 7.08 1.95 -0.58
C ALA A 205 5.60 1.58 -0.41
N ALA A 206 4.88 2.24 0.50
CA ALA A 206 3.46 1.98 0.73
C ALA A 206 2.58 2.30 -0.48
N VAL A 207 2.88 3.36 -1.24
CA VAL A 207 2.16 3.69 -2.48
C VAL A 207 2.42 2.65 -3.57
N LYS A 208 3.67 2.17 -3.70
CA LYS A 208 4.04 1.09 -4.62
C LYS A 208 3.30 -0.21 -4.26
N GLU A 209 3.32 -0.56 -2.99
CA GLU A 209 2.68 -1.77 -2.46
C GLU A 209 1.16 -1.73 -2.62
N TYR A 210 0.55 -0.55 -2.42
CA TYR A 210 -0.87 -0.35 -2.65
C TYR A 210 -1.27 -0.63 -4.11
N ILE A 211 -0.44 -0.21 -5.08
CA ILE A 211 -0.69 -0.47 -6.50
C ILE A 211 -0.53 -1.96 -6.81
N LYS A 212 0.53 -2.60 -6.31
CA LYS A 212 0.78 -4.05 -6.50
C LYS A 212 -0.34 -4.91 -5.90
N GLY A 213 -0.62 -4.74 -4.60
CA GLY A 213 -1.54 -5.62 -3.87
C GLY A 213 -3.02 -5.48 -4.23
N ASN A 214 -3.40 -4.46 -5.02
CA ASN A 214 -4.78 -4.25 -5.44
C ASN A 214 -4.95 -4.22 -6.97
N GLU A 215 -3.86 -4.37 -7.73
CA GLU A 215 -3.84 -4.21 -9.20
C GLU A 215 -4.58 -2.94 -9.67
N ASN A 216 -4.39 -1.83 -8.93
CA ASN A 216 -5.18 -0.60 -9.07
C ASN A 216 -4.74 0.26 -10.27
N ILE A 217 -4.69 -0.34 -11.46
CA ILE A 217 -4.42 0.32 -12.74
C ILE A 217 -5.65 0.26 -13.64
N ASP A 218 -5.86 1.31 -14.42
CA ASP A 218 -6.91 1.39 -15.44
C ASP A 218 -6.27 1.82 -16.76
N VAL A 219 -6.12 0.90 -17.71
CA VAL A 219 -5.41 1.13 -18.98
C VAL A 219 -6.40 1.41 -20.10
N HIS A 220 -6.39 2.65 -20.59
CA HIS A 220 -7.22 3.10 -21.70
C HIS A 220 -6.50 2.83 -23.02
N GLY A 221 -6.71 1.63 -23.59
CA GLY A 221 -6.10 1.19 -24.85
C GLY A 221 -6.49 2.03 -26.07
N LEU A 222 -7.74 2.51 -26.09
CA LEU A 222 -8.32 3.35 -27.13
C LEU A 222 -7.95 4.83 -26.97
N SER A 223 -7.78 5.50 -28.11
CA SER A 223 -7.53 6.93 -28.19
C SER A 223 -8.24 7.54 -29.40
N TYR A 224 -8.68 8.78 -29.26
CA TYR A 224 -9.44 9.49 -30.28
C TYR A 224 -8.68 10.73 -30.75
N ASP A 225 -8.58 10.91 -32.06
CA ASP A 225 -8.03 12.14 -32.61
C ASP A 225 -9.05 13.30 -32.55
N LYS A 226 -8.62 14.49 -33.00
CA LYS A 226 -9.46 15.71 -33.01
C LYS A 226 -10.73 15.59 -33.87
N ASP A 227 -10.76 14.63 -34.80
CA ASP A 227 -11.87 14.37 -35.72
C ASP A 227 -12.76 13.21 -35.21
N GLY A 228 -12.41 12.62 -34.06
CA GLY A 228 -13.14 11.52 -33.42
C GLY A 228 -12.81 10.15 -33.98
N ILE A 229 -11.70 10.02 -34.73
CA ILE A 229 -11.26 8.74 -35.26
C ILE A 229 -10.59 7.95 -34.13
N GLU A 230 -11.12 6.76 -33.88
CA GLU A 230 -10.64 5.83 -32.88
C GLU A 230 -9.37 5.11 -33.36
N SER A 231 -8.42 4.90 -32.44
CA SER A 231 -7.21 4.12 -32.67
C SER A 231 -6.73 3.46 -31.38
N GLY A 232 -6.16 2.26 -31.50
CA GLY A 232 -5.75 1.45 -30.35
C GLY A 232 -6.57 0.17 -30.26
N TYR A 233 -6.64 -0.38 -29.05
CA TYR A 233 -7.29 -1.66 -28.76
C TYR A 233 -8.24 -1.48 -27.58
N ASP A 234 -9.39 -2.14 -27.66
CA ASP A 234 -10.38 -2.18 -26.58
C ASP A 234 -10.04 -3.38 -25.70
N TYR A 235 -9.31 -3.15 -24.62
CA TYR A 235 -8.83 -4.23 -23.76
C TYR A 235 -9.97 -4.82 -22.92
N SER A 236 -10.08 -6.14 -22.95
CA SER A 236 -11.01 -6.91 -22.11
C SER A 236 -10.43 -7.18 -20.73
N GLU A 237 -9.11 -7.37 -20.63
CA GLU A 237 -8.41 -7.66 -19.38
C GLU A 237 -7.09 -6.89 -19.31
N VAL A 238 -6.70 -6.51 -18.09
CA VAL A 238 -5.50 -5.71 -17.81
C VAL A 238 -4.89 -6.20 -16.52
N TYR A 239 -3.61 -6.56 -16.56
CA TYR A 239 -2.83 -6.99 -15.40
C TYR A 239 -1.57 -6.14 -15.26
N LEU A 240 -1.18 -5.87 -14.01
CA LEU A 240 0.05 -5.17 -13.72
C LEU A 240 1.24 -6.10 -13.97
N HIS A 241 2.05 -5.79 -14.98
CA HIS A 241 3.27 -6.55 -15.26
C HIS A 241 4.41 -6.13 -14.31
N SER A 242 4.69 -4.83 -14.24
CA SER A 242 5.74 -4.32 -13.35
C SER A 242 5.58 -2.84 -13.01
N ILE A 243 6.17 -2.43 -11.90
CA ILE A 243 6.22 -1.04 -11.44
C ILE A 243 7.60 -0.71 -10.85
N SER A 244 8.19 0.37 -11.35
CA SER A 244 9.41 0.96 -10.79
C SER A 244 9.18 1.61 -9.43
N ASP A 245 10.23 2.15 -8.81
CA ASP A 245 10.07 2.88 -7.56
C ASP A 245 9.24 4.15 -7.75
N VAL A 246 8.31 4.36 -6.81
CA VAL A 246 7.43 5.53 -6.81
C VAL A 246 8.20 6.73 -6.26
N THR A 247 8.34 7.76 -7.08
CA THR A 247 8.82 9.07 -6.63
C THR A 247 7.63 10.02 -6.49
N PHE A 248 7.66 10.90 -5.51
CA PHE A 248 6.58 11.86 -5.32
C PHE A 248 7.06 13.24 -4.88
N SER A 249 6.16 14.20 -5.03
CA SER A 249 6.27 15.55 -4.47
C SER A 249 4.93 15.93 -3.86
N VAL A 250 4.95 16.79 -2.83
CA VAL A 250 3.72 17.31 -2.24
C VAL A 250 3.04 18.24 -3.27
N HIS A 251 1.83 17.88 -3.68
CA HIS A 251 1.02 18.70 -4.57
C HIS A 251 0.29 19.79 -3.78
N SER A 252 -0.37 19.40 -2.70
CA SER A 252 -1.10 20.30 -1.79
C SER A 252 -1.22 19.71 -0.39
N VAL A 253 -1.11 20.57 0.62
CA VAL A 253 -1.64 20.27 1.96
C VAL A 253 -3.08 20.74 1.98
N ASP A 254 -4.00 19.77 1.92
CA ASP A 254 -5.42 20.02 1.69
C ASP A 254 -6.13 20.50 2.97
N GLU A 255 -5.74 19.97 4.12
CA GLU A 255 -6.31 20.33 5.42
C GLU A 255 -5.29 20.11 6.54
N ILE A 256 -5.30 21.02 7.52
CA ILE A 256 -4.53 20.92 8.75
C ILE A 256 -5.52 21.00 9.92
N SER A 257 -5.53 19.97 10.74
CA SER A 257 -6.18 19.91 12.06
C SER A 257 -5.11 19.99 13.17
N GLU A 258 -5.39 19.62 14.42
CA GLU A 258 -4.42 19.72 15.53
C GLU A 258 -3.14 18.90 15.28
N ASN A 259 -3.26 17.59 15.12
CA ASN A 259 -2.10 16.69 14.85
C ASN A 259 -2.14 16.07 13.45
N ILE A 260 -3.28 16.13 12.77
CA ILE A 260 -3.52 15.45 11.50
C ILE A 260 -3.41 16.43 10.33
N SER A 261 -2.74 16.00 9.27
CA SER A 261 -2.71 16.68 7.98
C SER A 261 -3.24 15.78 6.87
N LEU A 262 -4.11 16.32 6.03
CA LEU A 262 -4.53 15.67 4.79
C LEU A 262 -3.74 16.24 3.63
N VAL A 263 -3.10 15.40 2.84
CA VAL A 263 -2.12 15.82 1.84
C VAL A 263 -2.35 15.08 0.52
N THR A 264 -2.38 15.82 -0.58
CA THR A 264 -2.33 15.23 -1.92
C THR A 264 -0.89 15.20 -2.43
N LEU A 265 -0.43 14.03 -2.82
CA LEU A 265 0.87 13.80 -3.44
C LEU A 265 0.73 13.75 -4.96
N SER A 266 1.73 14.26 -5.66
CA SER A 266 1.92 14.03 -7.09
C SER A 266 3.05 13.02 -7.29
N CYS A 267 2.65 11.82 -7.71
CA CYS A 267 3.51 10.65 -7.85
C CYS A 267 3.90 10.41 -9.31
N LYS A 268 5.03 9.75 -9.50
CA LYS A 268 5.56 9.29 -10.79
C LYS A 268 6.16 7.90 -10.63
N ALA A 269 5.82 7.03 -11.56
CA ALA A 269 6.43 5.71 -11.70
C ALA A 269 6.37 5.30 -13.18
N ASP A 270 7.38 4.57 -13.63
CA ASP A 270 7.28 3.78 -14.84
C ASP A 270 6.51 2.49 -14.52
N ILE A 271 5.47 2.19 -15.31
CA ILE A 271 4.53 1.07 -15.12
C ILE A 271 4.42 0.31 -16.44
N SER A 272 4.50 -1.02 -16.37
CA SER A 272 4.20 -1.94 -17.47
C SER A 272 2.91 -2.68 -17.17
N ALA A 273 2.03 -2.81 -18.16
CA ALA A 273 0.79 -3.55 -18.05
C ALA A 273 0.64 -4.54 -19.21
N ASP A 274 0.21 -5.75 -18.90
CA ASP A 274 -0.17 -6.77 -19.87
C ASP A 274 -1.68 -6.65 -20.10
N CYS A 275 -2.06 -6.37 -21.34
CA CYS A 275 -3.42 -6.01 -21.73
C CYS A 275 -3.90 -6.96 -22.83
N TYR A 276 -5.11 -7.49 -22.71
CA TYR A 276 -5.65 -8.50 -23.62
C TYR A 276 -6.85 -7.95 -24.37
N TYR A 277 -6.97 -8.27 -25.67
CA TYR A 277 -8.15 -7.95 -26.46
C TYR A 277 -8.49 -9.07 -27.44
N GLU A 278 -9.75 -9.16 -27.82
CA GLU A 278 -10.25 -10.12 -28.81
C GLU A 278 -10.11 -9.57 -30.24
N ASP A 279 -9.40 -10.29 -31.11
CA ASP A 279 -9.14 -9.86 -32.50
C ASP A 279 -10.27 -10.26 -33.47
N TYR A 280 -11.41 -9.61 -33.30
CA TYR A 280 -12.55 -9.76 -34.21
C TYR A 280 -12.25 -9.36 -35.66
N ALA A 281 -11.21 -8.53 -35.90
CA ALA A 281 -10.89 -8.05 -37.23
C ALA A 281 -10.31 -9.17 -38.12
N ASN A 282 -9.57 -10.11 -37.51
CA ASN A 282 -8.98 -11.27 -38.19
C ASN A 282 -9.77 -12.58 -37.97
N ALA A 283 -10.77 -12.59 -37.08
CA ALA A 283 -11.60 -13.75 -36.79
C ALA A 283 -12.39 -14.29 -38.02
N PRO A 284 -12.38 -15.62 -38.27
CA PRO A 284 -13.20 -16.23 -39.32
C PRO A 284 -14.70 -16.06 -39.08
N TRP A 285 -15.38 -15.31 -39.96
CA TRP A 285 -16.83 -15.03 -39.85
C TRP A 285 -17.69 -16.11 -40.51
N ASN A 286 -18.67 -16.66 -39.78
CA ASN A 286 -19.72 -17.52 -40.36
C ASN A 286 -21.00 -16.70 -40.66
N PRO A 287 -21.30 -16.40 -41.94
CA PRO A 287 -22.45 -15.59 -42.31
C PRO A 287 -23.81 -16.30 -42.16
N GLU A 288 -23.85 -17.63 -42.08
CA GLU A 288 -25.11 -18.39 -41.90
C GLU A 288 -25.61 -18.30 -40.46
N GLU A 289 -24.71 -18.48 -39.49
CA GLU A 289 -25.00 -18.40 -38.05
C GLU A 289 -24.88 -16.96 -37.51
N LYS A 290 -24.23 -16.05 -38.25
CA LYS A 290 -23.93 -14.65 -37.88
C LYS A 290 -23.05 -14.52 -36.63
N GLU A 291 -22.06 -15.40 -36.52
CA GLU A 291 -21.13 -15.44 -35.40
C GLU A 291 -19.70 -15.73 -35.90
N CYS A 292 -18.69 -15.28 -35.15
CA CYS A 292 -17.30 -15.68 -35.39
C CYS A 292 -17.11 -17.13 -34.96
N VAL A 293 -16.41 -17.93 -35.78
CA VAL A 293 -16.17 -19.36 -35.48
C VAL A 293 -15.22 -19.52 -34.29
N PHE A 294 -14.20 -18.65 -34.23
CA PHE A 294 -13.21 -18.55 -33.18
C PHE A 294 -12.59 -17.15 -33.28
N VAL A 295 -12.19 -16.59 -32.13
CA VAL A 295 -11.58 -15.26 -32.02
C VAL A 295 -10.31 -15.42 -31.19
N ASP A 296 -9.17 -15.01 -31.74
CA ASP A 296 -7.89 -15.01 -31.03
C ASP A 296 -7.89 -13.91 -29.97
N THR A 297 -7.30 -14.21 -28.82
CA THR A 297 -6.99 -13.22 -27.78
C THR A 297 -5.55 -12.78 -27.96
N ILE A 298 -5.32 -11.48 -28.17
CA ILE A 298 -3.98 -10.93 -28.38
C ILE A 298 -3.50 -10.25 -27.10
N GLN A 299 -2.29 -10.57 -26.66
CA GLN A 299 -1.60 -9.88 -25.57
C GLN A 299 -0.80 -8.68 -26.09
N MET A 300 -1.06 -7.52 -25.51
CA MET A 300 -0.33 -6.28 -25.72
C MET A 300 0.40 -5.90 -24.44
N ARG A 301 1.70 -5.62 -24.52
CA ARG A 301 2.44 -4.98 -23.44
C ARG A 301 2.47 -3.47 -23.65
N GLU A 302 1.93 -2.73 -22.69
CA GLU A 302 2.00 -1.27 -22.67
C GLU A 302 2.96 -0.76 -21.58
N GLU A 303 3.89 0.09 -21.99
CA GLU A 303 4.82 0.76 -21.09
C GLU A 303 4.43 2.22 -20.90
N HIS A 304 4.32 2.67 -19.65
CA HIS A 304 3.85 3.99 -19.30
C HIS A 304 4.84 4.74 -18.39
N LYS A 305 4.98 6.05 -18.62
CA LYS A 305 5.48 6.99 -17.61
C LYS A 305 4.30 7.60 -16.88
N ALA A 306 3.79 6.89 -15.90
CA ALA A 306 2.61 7.28 -15.16
C ALA A 306 2.85 8.53 -14.32
N ARG A 307 1.85 9.42 -14.30
CA ARG A 307 1.78 10.55 -13.37
C ARG A 307 0.40 10.51 -12.73
N PHE A 308 0.37 10.28 -11.42
CA PHE A 308 -0.89 10.08 -10.71
C PHE A 308 -0.87 10.83 -9.39
N GLY A 309 -2.06 11.14 -8.90
CA GLY A 309 -2.25 11.73 -7.58
C GLY A 309 -2.71 10.67 -6.60
N CYS A 310 -2.15 10.66 -5.39
CA CYS A 310 -2.72 9.91 -4.28
C CYS A 310 -2.86 10.82 -3.07
N ARG A 311 -3.82 10.52 -2.19
CA ARG A 311 -4.05 11.28 -0.97
C ARG A 311 -3.58 10.46 0.23
N ILE A 312 -2.91 11.13 1.16
CA ILE A 312 -2.46 10.55 2.41
C ILE A 312 -2.95 11.38 3.59
N GLU A 313 -3.23 10.71 4.69
CA GLU A 313 -3.38 11.30 6.01
C GLU A 313 -2.06 11.14 6.76
N ILE A 314 -1.64 12.17 7.49
CA ILE A 314 -0.41 12.19 8.26
C ILE A 314 -0.73 12.56 9.69
N ASP A 315 -0.32 11.72 10.62
CA ASP A 315 -0.22 12.07 12.03
C ASP A 315 1.19 12.64 12.27
N ARG A 316 1.25 13.95 12.54
CA ARG A 316 2.53 14.65 12.75
C ARG A 316 3.21 14.27 14.07
N GLU A 317 2.43 13.90 15.09
CA GLU A 317 2.96 13.57 16.41
C GLU A 317 3.47 12.12 16.42
N ALA A 318 2.65 11.17 15.97
CA ALA A 318 3.03 9.76 15.89
C ALA A 318 3.98 9.46 14.72
N LYS A 319 4.13 10.40 13.77
CA LYS A 319 4.88 10.22 12.51
C LYS A 319 4.44 8.96 11.75
N THR A 320 3.13 8.77 11.70
CA THR A 320 2.49 7.70 10.94
C THR A 320 1.68 8.29 9.80
N PHE A 321 1.34 7.46 8.82
CA PHE A 321 0.54 7.88 7.69
C PHE A 321 -0.40 6.78 7.24
N LYS A 322 -1.45 7.19 6.54
CA LYS A 322 -2.43 6.30 5.90
C LYS A 322 -2.62 6.72 4.46
N VAL A 323 -2.52 5.77 3.54
CA VAL A 323 -2.80 5.99 2.11
C VAL A 323 -4.30 5.76 1.87
N PHE A 324 -4.97 6.73 1.23
CA PHE A 324 -6.36 6.55 0.81
C PHE A 324 -6.45 5.81 -0.52
N PRO A 325 -7.54 5.08 -0.78
CA PRO A 325 -7.72 4.40 -2.06
C PRO A 325 -7.62 5.31 -3.28
N PHE A 326 -6.95 4.83 -4.32
CA PHE A 326 -6.79 5.51 -5.60
C PHE A 326 -6.59 4.50 -6.74
N THR A 327 -6.84 4.93 -7.97
CA THR A 327 -6.61 4.14 -9.19
C THR A 327 -5.67 4.93 -10.10
N VAL A 328 -4.68 4.26 -10.68
CA VAL A 328 -3.75 4.86 -11.64
C VAL A 328 -4.31 4.72 -13.04
N ILE A 329 -4.73 5.83 -13.63
CA ILE A 329 -5.22 5.85 -15.01
C ILE A 329 -4.03 5.97 -15.97
N LEU A 330 -3.94 5.02 -16.91
CA LEU A 330 -2.89 4.88 -17.89
C LEU A 330 -3.51 5.05 -19.29
N GLY A 331 -3.01 5.98 -20.08
CA GLY A 331 -3.57 6.25 -21.41
C GLY A 331 -2.53 6.84 -22.34
N GLY A 332 -2.98 7.42 -23.46
CA GLY A 332 -2.09 7.95 -24.49
C GLY A 332 -1.14 9.06 -24.03
N ASP A 333 -1.42 9.75 -22.92
CA ASP A 333 -0.57 10.79 -22.34
C ASP A 333 0.60 10.24 -21.51
N SER A 334 0.44 9.05 -20.93
CA SER A 334 1.48 8.35 -20.18
C SER A 334 2.20 7.28 -20.99
N ARG A 335 1.54 6.70 -22.01
CA ARG A 335 2.07 5.62 -22.86
C ARG A 335 3.34 6.03 -23.59
N ARG A 336 4.38 5.21 -23.47
CA ARG A 336 5.66 5.35 -24.17
C ARG A 336 5.80 4.34 -25.27
N ASN A 337 5.42 3.11 -24.97
CA ASN A 337 5.54 2.00 -25.88
C ASN A 337 4.30 1.14 -25.79
N ARG A 338 4.00 0.47 -26.89
CA ARG A 338 2.96 -0.55 -26.98
C ARG A 338 3.36 -1.49 -28.10
N TYR A 339 3.47 -2.75 -27.76
CA TYR A 339 3.82 -3.80 -28.70
C TYR A 339 3.02 -5.04 -28.34
N GLU A 340 2.68 -5.81 -29.38
CA GLU A 340 2.15 -7.14 -29.22
C GLU A 340 3.25 -7.97 -28.57
N VAL A 341 2.91 -8.66 -27.48
CA VAL A 341 3.74 -9.75 -27.01
C VAL A 341 3.45 -10.85 -28.02
N GLU A 342 4.36 -11.03 -28.98
CA GLU A 342 4.26 -12.13 -29.94
C GLU A 342 4.37 -13.43 -29.13
N GLU A 343 3.23 -13.95 -28.65
CA GLU A 343 3.07 -15.39 -28.52
C GLU A 343 3.08 -15.91 -29.96
N HIS A 344 4.26 -16.21 -30.49
CA HIS A 344 4.31 -17.04 -31.67
C HIS A 344 3.54 -18.33 -31.32
N PRO A 345 2.46 -18.70 -32.03
CA PRO A 345 1.77 -19.98 -31.81
C PRO A 345 2.64 -21.20 -32.18
N GLY A 346 3.95 -21.00 -32.40
CA GLY A 346 4.97 -22.02 -32.55
C GLY A 346 6.09 -21.93 -31.49
N GLU A 347 6.08 -20.94 -30.59
CA GLU A 347 6.99 -20.92 -29.43
C GLU A 347 6.47 -21.80 -28.29
N ASP A 348 5.15 -22.02 -28.17
CA ASP A 348 4.62 -23.02 -27.22
C ASP A 348 5.11 -24.42 -27.63
N ASP A 349 5.13 -24.75 -28.93
CA ASP A 349 5.77 -25.98 -29.41
C ASP A 349 7.30 -25.97 -29.20
N GLU A 350 8.04 -24.87 -29.42
CA GLU A 350 9.50 -24.86 -29.27
C GLU A 350 9.99 -24.78 -27.81
N GLU A 351 9.28 -24.09 -26.92
CA GLU A 351 9.52 -24.10 -25.47
C GLU A 351 9.03 -25.39 -24.85
N GLU A 352 7.87 -25.92 -25.23
CA GLU A 352 7.42 -27.25 -24.82
C GLU A 352 8.36 -28.33 -25.36
N ILE A 353 8.83 -28.24 -26.62
CA ILE A 353 9.87 -29.15 -27.15
C ILE A 353 11.20 -28.96 -26.42
N ARG A 354 11.61 -27.72 -26.11
CA ARG A 354 12.85 -27.48 -25.34
C ARG A 354 12.74 -28.03 -23.93
N ASP A 355 11.63 -27.83 -23.25
CA ASP A 355 11.38 -28.36 -21.92
C ASP A 355 11.24 -29.89 -21.96
N MET A 356 10.57 -30.46 -22.97
CA MET A 356 10.53 -31.90 -23.21
C MET A 356 11.92 -32.48 -23.51
N ASP A 357 12.76 -31.78 -24.28
CA ASP A 357 14.14 -32.18 -24.58
C ASP A 357 15.01 -32.08 -23.33
N ARG A 358 14.86 -31.03 -22.52
CA ARG A 358 15.54 -30.85 -21.23
C ARG A 358 15.15 -31.95 -20.26
N GLU A 359 13.86 -32.23 -20.10
CA GLU A 359 13.34 -33.33 -19.27
C GLU A 359 13.85 -34.70 -19.75
N ALA A 360 13.88 -34.93 -21.07
CA ALA A 360 14.41 -36.16 -21.66
C ALA A 360 15.91 -36.35 -21.38
N LEU A 361 16.65 -35.25 -21.22
CA LEU A 361 18.05 -35.22 -20.81
C LEU A 361 18.25 -35.22 -19.29
N GLY A 362 17.16 -35.14 -18.51
CA GLY A 362 17.16 -35.17 -17.05
C GLY A 362 17.38 -33.80 -16.39
N PHE A 363 17.18 -32.70 -17.12
CA PHE A 363 17.23 -31.34 -16.60
C PHE A 363 15.84 -30.81 -16.24
N GLN A 364 15.78 -29.75 -15.44
CA GLN A 364 14.53 -29.05 -15.15
C GLN A 364 14.06 -28.21 -16.36
N PRO A 365 12.74 -28.17 -16.64
CA PRO A 365 12.13 -27.17 -17.51
C PRO A 365 12.55 -25.74 -17.11
N LEU A 366 12.77 -24.86 -18.09
CA LEU A 366 13.21 -23.48 -17.78
C LEU A 366 12.13 -22.72 -17.01
N GLY A 367 10.85 -22.98 -17.30
CA GLY A 367 9.72 -22.38 -16.58
C GLY A 367 9.48 -22.94 -15.16
N SER A 368 10.17 -24.01 -14.75
CA SER A 368 9.92 -24.66 -13.45
C SER A 368 10.95 -24.35 -12.36
N TYR A 369 11.99 -23.56 -12.64
CA TYR A 369 13.07 -23.34 -11.66
C TYR A 369 12.63 -22.62 -10.38
N GLU A 370 11.60 -21.76 -10.44
CA GLU A 370 11.03 -21.14 -9.24
C GLU A 370 10.47 -22.20 -8.28
N SER A 371 9.60 -23.08 -8.79
CA SER A 371 9.05 -24.21 -8.02
C SER A 371 10.13 -25.18 -7.55
N TYR A 372 11.10 -25.47 -8.43
CA TYR A 372 12.23 -26.34 -8.11
C TYR A 372 13.09 -25.78 -6.96
N LEU A 373 13.34 -24.48 -6.93
CA LEU A 373 14.09 -23.84 -5.85
C LEU A 373 13.32 -23.85 -4.53
N GLU A 374 11.99 -23.68 -4.56
CA GLU A 374 11.16 -23.80 -3.35
C GLU A 374 11.23 -25.21 -2.76
N ASP A 375 11.02 -26.24 -3.59
CA ASP A 375 11.13 -27.63 -3.16
C ASP A 375 12.55 -27.92 -2.65
N ASN A 376 13.59 -27.53 -3.39
CA ASN A 376 14.98 -27.74 -3.01
C ASN A 376 15.35 -27.04 -1.70
N LEU A 377 14.84 -25.84 -1.45
CA LEU A 377 15.06 -25.11 -0.21
C LEU A 377 14.56 -25.93 0.98
N THR A 378 13.34 -26.49 0.91
CA THR A 378 12.77 -27.27 2.02
C THR A 378 13.55 -28.55 2.33
N ASP A 379 14.16 -29.17 1.31
CA ASP A 379 14.99 -30.37 1.44
C ASP A 379 16.47 -30.06 1.75
N SER A 380 16.85 -28.78 1.79
CA SER A 380 18.25 -28.37 1.93
C SER A 380 18.80 -28.58 3.35
N SER A 381 20.12 -28.78 3.42
CA SER A 381 20.86 -28.75 4.69
C SER A 381 20.76 -27.39 5.37
N PHE A 382 20.76 -26.31 4.58
CA PHE A 382 20.57 -24.94 5.07
C PHE A 382 19.27 -24.80 5.85
N TYR A 383 18.15 -25.21 5.26
CA TYR A 383 16.84 -25.15 5.91
C TYR A 383 16.83 -25.97 7.20
N THR A 384 17.32 -27.20 7.15
CA THR A 384 17.39 -28.08 8.32
C THR A 384 18.21 -27.45 9.46
N ASP A 385 19.38 -26.89 9.15
CA ASP A 385 20.26 -26.30 10.14
C ASP A 385 19.68 -25.02 10.75
N ILE A 386 19.10 -24.14 9.93
CA ILE A 386 18.48 -22.89 10.41
C ILE A 386 17.26 -23.19 11.30
N ILE A 387 16.37 -24.10 10.89
CA ILE A 387 15.21 -24.49 11.70
C ILE A 387 15.67 -25.13 13.02
N ALA A 388 16.74 -25.93 13.01
CA ALA A 388 17.32 -26.47 14.24
C ALA A 388 17.82 -25.36 15.18
N LYS A 389 18.40 -24.28 14.67
CA LYS A 389 18.78 -23.11 15.48
C LYS A 389 17.57 -22.35 16.02
N PHE A 390 16.53 -22.18 15.22
CA PHE A 390 15.29 -21.55 15.67
C PHE A 390 14.63 -22.34 16.80
N GLU A 391 14.64 -23.67 16.74
CA GLU A 391 14.12 -24.49 17.83
C GLU A 391 14.96 -24.41 19.10
N ILE A 392 16.29 -24.24 18.99
CA ILE A 392 17.12 -23.96 20.17
C ILE A 392 16.69 -22.65 20.83
N ILE A 393 16.49 -21.59 20.04
CA ILE A 393 16.05 -20.28 20.54
C ILE A 393 14.64 -20.35 21.16
N ASN A 394 13.69 -21.01 20.48
CA ASN A 394 12.36 -21.25 21.02
C ASN A 394 12.42 -22.02 22.36
N GLY A 395 13.36 -22.96 22.48
CA GLY A 395 13.64 -23.64 23.74
C GLY A 395 14.17 -22.72 24.84
N LEU A 396 14.88 -21.64 24.50
CA LEU A 396 15.29 -20.62 25.47
C LEU A 396 14.11 -19.80 25.97
N TYR A 397 13.18 -19.39 25.10
CA TYR A 397 11.99 -18.65 25.53
C TYR A 397 11.12 -19.47 26.49
N ARG A 398 10.89 -20.75 26.20
CA ARG A 398 10.10 -21.65 27.06
C ARG A 398 10.66 -21.81 28.48
N LYS A 399 11.97 -21.61 28.67
CA LYS A 399 12.57 -21.66 30.02
C LYS A 399 12.14 -20.48 30.90
N TYR A 400 11.64 -19.39 30.32
CA TYR A 400 11.16 -18.24 31.09
C TYR A 400 9.77 -18.43 31.71
N ASP A 401 8.99 -19.43 31.26
CA ASP A 401 7.76 -19.84 31.95
C ASP A 401 8.04 -20.22 33.41
N ASP A 402 9.07 -21.04 33.63
CA ASP A 402 9.49 -21.47 34.97
C ASP A 402 10.06 -20.30 35.77
N CYS A 403 10.82 -19.41 35.12
CA CYS A 403 11.36 -18.21 35.79
C CYS A 403 10.25 -17.26 36.27
N CYS A 404 9.19 -17.08 35.46
CA CYS A 404 8.03 -16.28 35.84
C CYS A 404 7.37 -16.79 37.12
N ILE A 405 7.21 -18.11 37.23
CA ILE A 405 6.64 -18.75 38.42
C ILE A 405 7.49 -18.44 39.65
N SER A 406 8.82 -18.62 39.57
CA SER A 406 9.72 -18.34 40.69
C SER A 406 9.67 -16.87 41.13
N PHE A 407 9.65 -15.92 40.19
CA PHE A 407 9.58 -14.50 40.54
C PHE A 407 8.20 -14.08 41.08
N ASP A 408 7.09 -14.68 40.62
CA ASP A 408 5.75 -14.46 41.17
C ASP A 408 5.62 -14.98 42.61
N GLU A 409 6.18 -16.17 42.87
CA GLU A 409 6.29 -16.73 44.22
C GLU A 409 7.09 -15.80 45.15
N LEU A 410 8.22 -15.28 44.66
CA LEU A 410 9.01 -14.31 45.42
C LEU A 410 8.23 -13.03 45.73
N LEU A 411 7.54 -12.47 44.74
CA LEU A 411 6.73 -11.27 44.92
C LEU A 411 5.60 -11.50 45.93
N THR A 412 4.99 -12.68 45.92
CA THR A 412 3.96 -13.06 46.90
C THR A 412 4.53 -13.04 48.32
N GLU A 413 5.70 -13.64 48.53
CA GLU A 413 6.38 -13.65 49.84
C GLU A 413 6.88 -12.27 50.27
N LEU A 414 7.37 -11.45 49.33
CA LEU A 414 7.79 -10.08 49.60
C LEU A 414 6.61 -9.14 49.88
N ASN A 415 5.40 -9.47 49.43
CA ASN A 415 4.19 -8.71 49.73
C ASN A 415 3.43 -9.25 50.97
N ALA A 416 3.92 -10.34 51.57
CA ALA A 416 3.37 -10.91 52.78
C ALA A 416 3.74 -10.10 54.04
N ALA A 417 3.34 -10.58 55.22
CA ALA A 417 3.50 -9.83 56.47
C ALA A 417 4.95 -9.64 56.95
N ASN A 418 5.90 -10.49 56.53
CA ASN A 418 7.29 -10.53 57.03
C ASN A 418 8.37 -10.51 55.90
N PRO A 419 8.37 -9.52 54.99
CA PRO A 419 9.30 -9.52 53.84
C PRO A 419 10.78 -9.50 54.22
N LYS A 420 11.10 -8.92 55.38
CA LYS A 420 12.47 -8.82 55.89
C LYS A 420 13.09 -10.19 56.19
N GLU A 421 12.29 -11.18 56.59
CA GLU A 421 12.79 -12.54 56.85
C GLU A 421 13.13 -13.24 55.53
N THR A 422 12.26 -13.16 54.53
CA THR A 422 12.50 -13.68 53.18
C THR A 422 13.74 -13.06 52.54
N ILE A 423 13.88 -11.72 52.62
CA ILE A 423 15.05 -11.01 52.09
C ILE A 423 16.34 -11.50 52.75
N LYS A 424 16.37 -11.70 54.07
CA LYS A 424 17.57 -12.23 54.77
C LYS A 424 18.00 -13.59 54.24
N LEU A 425 17.05 -14.45 53.85
CA LEU A 425 17.33 -15.80 53.38
C LEU A 425 17.90 -15.82 51.96
N ILE A 426 17.36 -14.98 51.06
CA ILE A 426 17.73 -14.97 49.64
C ILE A 426 18.92 -14.05 49.33
N TYR A 427 19.11 -12.97 50.09
CA TYR A 427 19.98 -11.85 49.70
C TYR A 427 21.44 -12.27 49.48
N GLU A 428 22.05 -13.00 50.42
CA GLU A 428 23.47 -13.37 50.29
C GLU A 428 23.74 -14.27 49.07
N ARG A 429 22.79 -15.15 48.71
CA ARG A 429 22.93 -16.04 47.56
C ARG A 429 22.67 -15.31 46.24
N LEU A 430 21.67 -14.45 46.20
CA LEU A 430 21.34 -13.67 45.01
C LEU A 430 22.40 -12.60 44.71
N LEU A 431 23.07 -12.06 45.72
CA LEU A 431 24.10 -11.03 45.55
C LEU A 431 25.30 -11.49 44.72
N GLU A 432 25.57 -12.80 44.67
CA GLU A 432 26.68 -13.38 43.92
C GLU A 432 26.36 -13.61 42.44
N VAL A 433 25.08 -13.68 42.08
CA VAL A 433 24.61 -14.12 40.74
C VAL A 433 23.68 -13.13 40.05
N SER A 434 23.21 -12.10 40.74
CA SER A 434 22.25 -11.11 40.23
C SER A 434 22.66 -9.68 40.52
N ASP A 435 21.91 -8.73 39.97
CA ASP A 435 22.03 -7.29 40.18
C ASP A 435 21.14 -6.76 41.31
N ILE A 436 20.73 -7.63 42.24
CA ILE A 436 19.85 -7.28 43.38
C ILE A 436 20.34 -6.02 44.14
N PRO A 437 19.44 -5.09 44.52
CA PRO A 437 19.79 -3.87 45.23
C PRO A 437 20.60 -4.12 46.51
N ARG A 438 21.62 -3.28 46.76
CA ARG A 438 22.55 -3.45 47.89
C ARG A 438 21.91 -3.03 49.22
N ILE A 439 21.85 -3.96 50.16
CA ILE A 439 21.44 -3.72 51.55
C ILE A 439 22.64 -3.30 52.40
N ALA A 440 22.49 -2.25 53.21
CA ALA A 440 23.55 -1.70 54.06
C ALA A 440 23.82 -2.57 55.31
N ASN A 441 22.78 -3.16 55.89
CA ASN A 441 22.89 -4.09 57.02
C ASN A 441 21.78 -5.14 56.97
N VAL A 442 22.13 -6.37 56.58
CA VAL A 442 21.21 -7.50 56.47
C VAL A 442 20.48 -7.80 57.77
N GLU A 443 21.07 -7.47 58.94
CA GLU A 443 20.40 -7.68 60.22
C GLU A 443 19.35 -6.60 60.57
N ASN A 444 19.41 -5.44 59.92
CA ASN A 444 18.53 -4.30 60.17
C ASN A 444 18.05 -3.64 58.86
N ILE A 445 17.26 -4.39 58.09
CA ILE A 445 16.69 -3.96 56.80
C ILE A 445 15.63 -2.86 57.03
N THR A 446 15.82 -1.74 56.35
CA THR A 446 14.90 -0.60 56.35
C THR A 446 13.73 -0.82 55.40
N ASP A 447 12.61 -0.13 55.61
CA ASP A 447 11.43 -0.30 54.74
C ASP A 447 11.72 0.18 53.30
N SER A 448 12.59 1.19 53.13
CA SER A 448 13.07 1.63 51.82
C SER A 448 13.86 0.55 51.07
N GLU A 449 14.71 -0.22 51.77
CA GLU A 449 15.45 -1.34 51.15
C GLU A 449 14.51 -2.49 50.75
N VAL A 450 13.41 -2.68 51.50
CA VAL A 450 12.36 -3.65 51.12
C VAL A 450 11.66 -3.21 49.83
N GLU A 451 11.27 -1.94 49.74
CA GLU A 451 10.63 -1.36 48.54
C GLU A 451 11.54 -1.49 47.30
N GLU A 452 12.85 -1.24 47.45
CA GLU A 452 13.82 -1.40 46.35
C GLU A 452 13.91 -2.85 45.86
N ILE A 453 13.92 -3.84 46.77
CA ILE A 453 13.98 -5.26 46.40
C ILE A 453 12.67 -5.73 45.79
N GLN A 454 11.53 -5.26 46.29
CA GLN A 454 10.22 -5.52 45.67
C GLN A 454 10.15 -4.96 44.25
N ALA A 455 10.60 -3.73 44.05
CA ALA A 455 10.65 -3.11 42.72
C ALA A 455 11.58 -3.87 41.77
N TRP A 456 12.74 -4.31 42.26
CA TRP A 456 13.65 -5.17 41.51
C TRP A 456 12.98 -6.50 41.12
N ALA A 457 12.38 -7.22 42.08
CA ALA A 457 11.72 -8.50 41.81
C ALA A 457 10.56 -8.34 40.81
N ASN A 458 9.81 -7.24 40.89
CA ASN A 458 8.75 -6.93 39.93
C ASN A 458 9.33 -6.68 38.54
N ALA A 459 10.42 -5.93 38.42
CA ALA A 459 11.08 -5.70 37.14
C ALA A 459 11.65 -7.00 36.54
N GLN A 460 12.14 -7.93 37.36
CA GLN A 460 12.58 -9.25 36.90
C GLN A 460 11.39 -10.10 36.40
N TYR A 461 10.26 -10.09 37.12
CA TYR A 461 9.04 -10.77 36.72
C TYR A 461 8.48 -10.24 35.39
N GLU A 462 8.33 -8.92 35.24
CA GLU A 462 7.83 -8.31 34.01
C GLU A 462 8.73 -8.65 32.82
N ARG A 463 10.07 -8.55 32.99
CA ARG A 463 11.02 -8.94 31.93
C ARG A 463 10.87 -10.42 31.56
N ALA A 464 10.78 -11.31 32.56
CA ALA A 464 10.61 -12.74 32.32
C ALA A 464 9.30 -13.03 31.59
N SER A 465 8.21 -12.34 31.95
CA SER A 465 6.90 -12.47 31.30
C SER A 465 6.93 -11.99 29.85
N GLU A 466 7.56 -10.84 29.59
CA GLU A 466 7.74 -10.32 28.24
C GLU A 466 8.52 -11.29 27.34
N ILE A 467 9.51 -12.00 27.89
CA ILE A 467 10.30 -12.99 27.16
C ILE A 467 9.50 -14.28 26.92
N ALA A 468 8.73 -14.74 27.91
CA ALA A 468 7.87 -15.92 27.79
C ALA A 468 6.77 -15.72 26.74
N ASP A 469 6.29 -14.48 26.59
CA ASP A 469 5.27 -14.09 25.60
C ASP A 469 5.85 -13.81 24.19
N ILE A 470 7.16 -13.99 23.96
CA ILE A 470 7.73 -13.85 22.62
C ILE A 470 7.16 -14.92 21.69
N ASP A 471 6.63 -14.48 20.53
CA ASP A 471 6.18 -15.39 19.47
C ASP A 471 7.32 -16.32 19.05
N THR A 472 7.04 -17.62 19.02
CA THR A 472 8.02 -18.62 18.59
C THR A 472 8.43 -18.40 17.14
N LEU A 473 9.72 -18.55 16.86
CA LEU A 473 10.26 -18.50 15.51
C LEU A 473 9.61 -19.58 14.62
N PRO A 474 9.39 -19.28 13.33
CA PRO A 474 8.63 -20.14 12.44
C PRO A 474 9.38 -21.42 12.10
N ASN A 475 8.60 -22.46 11.75
CA ASN A 475 9.11 -23.76 11.34
C ASN A 475 9.21 -23.88 9.80
N VAL A 476 8.93 -22.77 9.10
CA VAL A 476 8.92 -22.62 7.65
C VAL A 476 9.62 -21.31 7.30
N ILE A 477 10.38 -21.34 6.21
CA ILE A 477 11.11 -20.20 5.67
C ILE A 477 10.87 -20.19 4.16
N ALA A 478 10.53 -19.03 3.59
CA ALA A 478 10.36 -18.86 2.16
C ALA A 478 11.31 -17.79 1.59
N PHE A 479 11.43 -17.77 0.26
CA PHE A 479 12.15 -16.72 -0.46
C PHE A 479 11.46 -15.35 -0.29
N GLY A 480 12.25 -14.28 -0.31
CA GLY A 480 11.77 -12.91 -0.10
C GLY A 480 11.38 -12.58 1.35
N GLU A 481 11.46 -13.53 2.28
CA GLU A 481 11.09 -13.30 3.67
C GLU A 481 12.24 -12.73 4.51
N THR A 482 11.88 -11.96 5.55
CA THR A 482 12.80 -11.53 6.61
C THR A 482 12.23 -11.89 7.97
N ILE A 483 12.92 -12.80 8.66
CA ILE A 483 12.55 -13.29 9.98
C ILE A 483 13.30 -12.48 11.03
N THR A 484 12.55 -11.90 11.97
CA THR A 484 13.12 -11.16 13.11
C THR A 484 13.22 -12.07 14.33
N ILE A 485 14.37 -12.04 15.00
CA ILE A 485 14.71 -12.87 16.15
C ILE A 485 14.98 -11.96 17.34
N ARG A 486 14.19 -12.08 18.40
CA ARG A 486 14.35 -11.28 19.62
C ARG A 486 15.22 -11.99 20.65
N GLY A 487 16.32 -11.38 21.06
CA GLY A 487 17.14 -11.86 22.17
C GLY A 487 16.44 -11.68 23.51
N VAL A 488 16.77 -12.55 24.47
CA VAL A 488 16.30 -12.43 25.87
C VAL A 488 16.93 -11.23 26.57
N ASP A 489 18.06 -10.75 26.05
CA ASP A 489 18.75 -9.53 26.49
C ASP A 489 18.17 -8.25 25.85
N GLY A 490 17.11 -8.37 25.04
CA GLY A 490 16.48 -7.27 24.31
C GLY A 490 17.16 -6.90 22.99
N SER A 491 18.18 -7.64 22.55
CA SER A 491 18.75 -7.48 21.21
C SER A 491 17.78 -7.95 20.12
N GLU A 492 17.88 -7.39 18.90
CA GLU A 492 17.11 -7.86 17.74
C GLU A 492 18.06 -8.28 16.62
N ALA A 493 17.96 -9.55 16.23
CA ALA A 493 18.64 -10.11 15.07
C ALA A 493 17.64 -10.35 13.93
N SER A 494 18.14 -10.50 12.70
CA SER A 494 17.28 -10.78 11.55
C SER A 494 17.96 -11.71 10.55
N LEU A 495 17.22 -12.67 10.01
CA LEU A 495 17.61 -13.50 8.88
C LEU A 495 16.75 -13.14 7.67
N SER A 496 17.37 -12.85 6.53
CA SER A 496 16.70 -12.49 5.28
C SER A 496 17.17 -13.38 4.13
N ILE A 497 16.24 -13.85 3.32
CA ILE A 497 16.51 -14.57 2.07
C ILE A 497 15.97 -13.71 0.93
N GLY A 498 16.79 -13.53 -0.12
CA GLY A 498 16.38 -12.82 -1.33
C GLY A 498 15.17 -13.46 -2.03
N ASP A 499 14.54 -12.70 -2.92
CA ASP A 499 13.47 -13.16 -3.79
C ASP A 499 14.02 -14.20 -4.80
N ASN A 500 13.20 -15.19 -5.18
CA ASN A 500 13.55 -16.22 -6.17
C ASN A 500 13.11 -15.85 -7.60
N GLN A 501 12.77 -14.58 -7.88
CA GLN A 501 12.62 -14.05 -9.25
C GLN A 501 13.92 -14.18 -10.05
N ILE A 502 14.09 -15.32 -10.73
CA ILE A 502 15.23 -15.67 -11.56
C ILE A 502 14.84 -15.69 -13.04
N SER A 503 15.83 -15.59 -13.93
CA SER A 503 15.62 -15.71 -15.38
C SER A 503 16.57 -16.75 -15.94
N PRO A 504 16.30 -18.06 -15.69
CA PRO A 504 17.23 -19.13 -15.96
C PRO A 504 17.44 -19.33 -17.47
N ASP A 505 18.70 -19.36 -17.88
CA ASP A 505 19.14 -19.72 -19.23
C ASP A 505 20.10 -20.94 -19.18
N ASP A 506 20.17 -21.72 -20.25
CA ASP A 506 21.10 -22.87 -20.36
C ASP A 506 22.54 -22.51 -19.95
N GLY A 507 23.05 -23.13 -18.88
CA GLY A 507 24.41 -22.90 -18.38
C GLY A 507 24.62 -21.59 -17.63
N SER A 508 23.55 -20.86 -17.31
CA SER A 508 23.60 -19.69 -16.43
C SER A 508 23.81 -20.07 -14.96
N GLU A 509 24.33 -19.10 -14.19
CA GLU A 509 24.41 -19.16 -12.73
C GLU A 509 23.57 -18.01 -12.14
N GLU A 510 22.57 -18.35 -11.35
CA GLU A 510 21.70 -17.40 -10.66
C GLU A 510 22.04 -17.39 -9.17
N ILE A 511 22.13 -16.20 -8.55
CA ILE A 511 22.56 -16.03 -7.16
C ILE A 511 21.46 -15.32 -6.37
N ILE A 512 21.00 -15.97 -5.29
CA ILE A 512 20.06 -15.42 -4.32
C ILE A 512 20.81 -15.18 -3.01
N ASP A 513 20.87 -13.93 -2.58
CA ASP A 513 21.60 -13.56 -1.37
C ASP A 513 20.85 -13.98 -0.09
N ILE A 514 21.62 -14.39 0.93
CA ILE A 514 21.14 -14.61 2.29
C ILE A 514 21.87 -13.64 3.22
N TYR A 515 21.16 -12.96 4.10
CA TYR A 515 21.76 -12.04 5.06
C TYR A 515 21.34 -12.37 6.50
N PHE A 516 22.30 -12.36 7.41
CA PHE A 516 22.05 -12.39 8.85
C PHE A 516 22.65 -11.16 9.53
N SER A 517 21.83 -10.48 10.33
CA SER A 517 22.24 -9.32 11.13
C SER A 517 22.02 -9.62 12.60
N ASN A 518 23.02 -9.39 13.44
CA ASN A 518 22.97 -9.70 14.88
C ASN A 518 22.59 -8.48 15.77
N GLY A 519 22.02 -7.42 15.18
CA GLY A 519 21.60 -6.21 15.89
C GLY A 519 22.72 -5.24 16.29
N ASN A 520 23.98 -5.69 16.33
CA ASN A 520 25.15 -4.87 16.68
C ASN A 520 25.81 -4.18 15.48
N GLY A 521 25.13 -4.14 14.33
CA GLY A 521 25.65 -3.58 13.08
C GLY A 521 26.61 -4.49 12.30
N ASN A 522 26.82 -5.73 12.75
CA ASN A 522 27.52 -6.75 11.98
C ASN A 522 26.51 -7.50 11.11
N THR A 523 26.74 -7.51 9.81
CA THR A 523 25.96 -8.29 8.85
C THR A 523 26.87 -9.33 8.22
N THR A 524 26.44 -10.59 8.25
CA THR A 524 27.09 -11.70 7.59
C THR A 524 26.25 -12.10 6.38
N SER A 525 26.88 -12.27 5.23
CA SER A 525 26.22 -12.68 4.00
C SER A 525 26.55 -14.13 3.66
N GLY A 526 25.58 -14.81 3.07
CA GLY A 526 25.69 -16.08 2.38
C GLY A 526 24.95 -15.99 1.05
N TYR A 527 24.86 -17.10 0.32
CA TYR A 527 24.10 -17.14 -0.92
C TYR A 527 23.60 -18.55 -1.24
N ILE A 528 22.57 -18.60 -2.08
CA ILE A 528 22.08 -19.78 -2.78
C ILE A 528 22.46 -19.57 -4.25
N LYS A 529 23.20 -20.49 -4.84
CA LYS A 529 23.61 -20.44 -6.24
C LYS A 529 22.94 -21.56 -7.00
N LEU A 530 22.07 -21.21 -7.94
CA LEU A 530 21.50 -22.12 -8.90
C LEU A 530 22.41 -22.19 -10.13
N THR A 531 22.76 -23.41 -10.54
CA THR A 531 23.45 -23.69 -11.79
C THR A 531 22.46 -24.36 -12.73
N VAL A 532 22.15 -23.72 -13.86
CA VAL A 532 21.18 -24.24 -14.84
C VAL A 532 21.88 -25.24 -15.76
N GLY A 533 21.40 -26.48 -15.76
CA GLY A 533 21.96 -27.57 -16.53
C GLY A 533 21.86 -27.35 -18.04
N TYR A 534 22.86 -27.84 -18.77
CA TYR A 534 22.89 -27.83 -20.23
C TYR A 534 23.67 -29.03 -20.78
N LEU A 535 23.41 -29.40 -22.03
CA LEU A 535 24.19 -30.42 -22.74
C LEU A 535 24.34 -30.03 -24.21
N ARG A 536 25.58 -30.00 -24.69
CA ARG A 536 25.93 -29.73 -26.09
C ARG A 536 26.37 -31.00 -26.79
N PHE A 537 25.98 -31.13 -28.06
CA PHE A 537 26.32 -32.27 -28.91
C PHE A 537 27.35 -31.87 -29.97
N ASP A 538 28.28 -32.77 -30.27
CA ASP A 538 29.24 -32.62 -31.36
C ASP A 538 28.59 -32.87 -32.74
N GLU A 539 29.34 -32.65 -33.82
CA GLU A 539 28.87 -32.81 -35.20
C GLU A 539 28.44 -34.26 -35.55
N ASP A 540 28.86 -35.26 -34.75
CA ASP A 540 28.50 -36.68 -34.90
C ASP A 540 27.31 -37.08 -34.00
N GLY A 541 26.74 -36.15 -33.23
CA GLY A 541 25.64 -36.37 -32.29
C GLY A 541 26.06 -37.01 -30.96
N GLY A 542 27.35 -37.01 -30.65
CA GLY A 542 27.89 -37.39 -29.33
C GLY A 542 27.86 -36.21 -28.35
N ALA A 543 27.81 -36.47 -27.04
CA ALA A 543 27.90 -35.41 -26.03
C ALA A 543 29.31 -34.79 -26.02
N GLU A 544 29.40 -33.48 -26.23
CA GLU A 544 30.66 -32.71 -26.28
C GLU A 544 31.00 -32.08 -24.92
N ASP A 545 30.04 -31.34 -24.35
CA ASP A 545 30.18 -30.61 -23.08
C ASP A 545 28.81 -30.49 -22.41
N GLY A 546 28.78 -30.48 -21.08
CA GLY A 546 27.52 -30.37 -20.35
C GLY A 546 27.69 -30.29 -18.85
N LEU A 547 26.67 -29.74 -18.21
CA LEU A 547 26.60 -29.49 -16.78
C LEU A 547 25.20 -29.88 -16.29
N SER A 548 25.10 -30.50 -15.12
CA SER A 548 23.81 -30.80 -14.51
C SER A 548 23.25 -29.61 -13.75
N ASP A 549 21.95 -29.63 -13.51
CA ASP A 549 21.33 -28.76 -12.51
C ASP A 549 21.98 -28.98 -11.15
N ASP A 550 22.33 -27.90 -10.47
CA ASP A 550 22.87 -27.94 -9.11
C ASP A 550 22.45 -26.71 -8.32
N VAL A 551 22.22 -26.90 -7.03
CA VAL A 551 21.90 -25.81 -6.09
C VAL A 551 22.91 -25.86 -4.95
N GLU A 552 23.78 -24.86 -4.91
CA GLU A 552 24.81 -24.72 -3.88
C GLU A 552 24.36 -23.71 -2.83
N TYR A 553 24.55 -24.06 -1.55
CA TYR A 553 24.25 -23.18 -0.42
C TYR A 553 25.55 -22.81 0.30
N GLU A 554 25.88 -21.52 0.37
CA GLU A 554 26.98 -21.00 1.19
C GLU A 554 26.42 -20.17 2.34
N TYR A 555 26.45 -20.75 3.54
CA TYR A 555 25.81 -20.18 4.74
C TYR A 555 26.60 -20.49 6.01
N ASN A 556 27.82 -21.01 5.90
CA ASN A 556 28.61 -21.44 7.06
C ASN A 556 28.91 -20.29 8.02
N ASP A 557 29.16 -19.09 7.49
CA ASP A 557 29.42 -17.92 8.31
C ASP A 557 28.15 -17.38 8.98
N ILE A 558 26.99 -17.54 8.34
CA ILE A 558 25.68 -17.26 8.95
C ILE A 558 25.47 -18.18 10.16
N LEU A 559 25.68 -19.49 10.02
CA LEU A 559 25.54 -20.43 11.14
C LEU A 559 26.46 -20.08 12.31
N LYS A 560 27.73 -19.75 12.04
CA LYS A 560 28.67 -19.35 13.10
C LYS A 560 28.19 -18.12 13.85
N GLU A 561 27.61 -17.15 13.14
CA GLU A 561 27.13 -15.93 13.77
C GLU A 561 25.83 -16.15 14.53
N LEU A 562 24.94 -17.00 14.02
CA LEU A 562 23.72 -17.42 14.71
C LEU A 562 24.05 -18.24 15.97
N ASP A 563 25.05 -19.13 15.92
CA ASP A 563 25.55 -19.86 17.09
C ASP A 563 26.14 -18.92 18.14
N ARG A 564 26.90 -17.91 17.74
CA ARG A 564 27.40 -16.87 18.66
C ARG A 564 26.27 -16.09 19.31
N PHE A 565 25.24 -15.74 18.54
CA PHE A 565 24.05 -15.09 19.07
C PHE A 565 23.38 -15.98 20.12
N ILE A 566 23.13 -17.25 19.79
CA ILE A 566 22.55 -18.24 20.71
C ILE A 566 23.39 -18.41 21.97
N ASP A 567 24.71 -18.50 21.85
CA ASP A 567 25.62 -18.65 23.00
C ASP A 567 25.50 -17.48 23.98
N VAL A 568 25.39 -16.24 23.47
CA VAL A 568 25.16 -15.05 24.29
C VAL A 568 23.81 -15.13 24.98
N GLN A 569 22.74 -15.43 24.25
CA GLN A 569 21.39 -15.54 24.81
C GLN A 569 21.32 -16.64 25.87
N ASN A 570 21.89 -17.81 25.61
CA ASN A 570 21.92 -18.92 26.55
C ASN A 570 22.72 -18.58 27.81
N CYS A 571 23.80 -17.79 27.72
CA CYS A 571 24.52 -17.31 28.90
C CYS A 571 23.65 -16.43 29.81
N GLU A 572 22.77 -15.61 29.24
CA GLU A 572 21.82 -14.81 30.03
C GLU A 572 20.71 -15.69 30.63
N VAL A 573 20.13 -16.60 29.83
CA VAL A 573 19.12 -17.56 30.32
C VAL A 573 19.65 -18.40 31.49
N GLU A 574 20.88 -18.92 31.39
CA GLU A 574 21.48 -19.72 32.47
C GLU A 574 21.78 -18.93 33.74
N LYS A 575 21.88 -17.59 33.67
CA LYS A 575 21.94 -16.74 34.88
C LYS A 575 20.55 -16.59 35.49
N ASP A 576 19.55 -16.28 34.67
CA ASP A 576 18.17 -16.07 35.12
C ASP A 576 17.58 -17.35 35.73
N ILE A 577 17.86 -18.52 35.14
CA ILE A 577 17.47 -19.82 35.71
C ILE A 577 18.11 -20.03 37.09
N LYS A 578 19.40 -19.73 37.26
CA LYS A 578 20.05 -19.89 38.58
C LYS A 578 19.44 -18.99 39.63
N ILE A 579 19.04 -17.77 39.24
CA ILE A 579 18.32 -16.86 40.14
C ILE A 579 16.97 -17.47 40.53
N ALA A 580 16.21 -17.96 39.56
CA ALA A 580 14.92 -18.63 39.77
C ALA A 580 15.06 -19.87 40.68
N GLU A 581 16.05 -20.73 40.45
CA GLU A 581 16.34 -21.91 41.29
C GLU A 581 16.66 -21.52 42.74
N ILE A 582 17.49 -20.49 42.97
CA ILE A 582 17.79 -19.99 44.32
C ILE A 582 16.53 -19.52 45.03
N ILE A 583 15.66 -18.81 44.30
CA ILE A 583 14.38 -18.31 44.83
C ILE A 583 13.49 -19.48 45.24
N SER A 584 13.22 -20.41 44.31
CA SER A 584 12.32 -21.54 44.55
C SER A 584 12.86 -22.49 45.63
N ASP A 585 14.17 -22.74 45.70
CA ASP A 585 14.77 -23.58 46.75
C ASP A 585 14.54 -23.01 48.15
N ILE A 586 14.66 -21.69 48.30
CA ILE A 586 14.55 -21.02 49.60
C ILE A 586 13.09 -20.90 50.04
N ILE A 587 12.21 -20.54 49.11
CA ILE A 587 10.77 -20.43 49.38
C ILE A 587 10.20 -21.80 49.76
N ASN A 588 10.55 -22.86 49.02
CA ASN A 588 10.10 -24.22 49.33
C ASN A 588 10.71 -24.78 50.63
N ALA A 589 11.97 -24.48 50.95
CA ALA A 589 12.60 -24.89 52.21
C ALA A 589 12.04 -24.16 53.45
N GLY A 590 11.44 -22.98 53.27
CA GLY A 590 10.72 -22.24 54.31
C GLY A 590 9.38 -22.89 54.70
N ILE A 591 8.70 -23.54 53.75
CA ILE A 591 7.40 -24.20 53.94
C ILE A 591 7.53 -25.51 54.74
N ASP A 592 8.65 -26.23 54.60
CA ASP A 592 8.91 -27.49 55.33
C ASP A 592 9.32 -27.30 56.81
N ASN A 593 9.58 -26.06 57.26
CA ASN A 593 9.98 -25.74 58.64
C ASN A 593 8.90 -25.01 59.47
N THR A 594 7.66 -24.93 58.97
CA THR A 594 6.49 -24.41 59.69
C THR A 594 5.58 -25.48 60.28
#